data_AF-A0A543G146-F1
#
_entry.id   AF-A0A543G146-F1
#
_cell.length_a   1.000
_cell.length_b   1.000
_cell.length_c   1.000
_cell.angle_alpha   90.00
_cell.angle_beta   90.00
_cell.angle_gamma   90.00
#
_symmetry.space_group_name_H-M   'P 1'
#
loop_
_entity.id
_entity.type
_entity.pdbx_description
1 polymer ?
#
loop_
_entity_poly.entity_id
_entity_poly.type
_entity_poly.pdbx_seq_one_letter_code
_entity_poly.pdbx_strand_id
1 'polypeptide(L)' 'MANRRTQGQQRNKLLRYRAILETYLQHKTEDIPFAVVWRKYVYPVHFISIGTLRNIIDTPINKQLKEIDNQTSLFD' A
#
# COMPACT_ATOMS: atom_id res chain seq x y z
N MET A 1 13.75 -17.26 13.92
CA MET A 1 12.56 -17.56 13.10
C MET A 1 11.71 -16.30 13.05
N ALA A 2 11.34 -15.81 11.86
CA ALA A 2 10.43 -14.67 11.77
C ALA A 2 9.07 -15.05 12.37
N ASN A 3 8.50 -14.19 13.22
CA ASN A 3 7.24 -14.48 13.88
C ASN A 3 6.10 -14.49 12.82
N ARG A 4 5.42 -15.65 12.64
CA ARG A 4 4.33 -15.79 11.65
C ARG A 4 3.25 -14.71 11.82
N ARG A 5 2.97 -14.28 13.06
CA ARG A 5 2.02 -13.21 13.34
C ARG A 5 2.47 -11.87 12.78
N THR A 6 3.75 -11.52 12.92
CA THR A 6 4.28 -10.26 12.39
C THR A 6 4.32 -10.26 10.87
N GLN A 7 4.58 -11.41 10.26
CA GLN A 7 4.52 -11.56 8.79
C GLN A 7 3.10 -11.37 8.25
N GLY A 8 2.10 -11.99 8.87
CA GLY A 8 0.70 -11.80 8.49
C GLY A 8 0.23 -10.36 8.66
N GLN A 9 0.64 -9.68 9.74
CA GLN A 9 0.36 -8.26 9.96
C GLN A 9 0.98 -7.38 8.86
N GLN A 10 2.24 -7.62 8.52
CA GLN A 10 2.92 -6.88 7.47
C GLN A 10 2.29 -7.13 6.09
N ARG A 11 1.94 -8.38 5.77
CA ARG A 11 1.23 -8.73 4.53
C ARG A 11 -0.08 -7.97 4.41
N ASN A 12 -0.90 -7.98 5.46
CA ASN A 12 -2.18 -7.27 5.47
C ASN A 12 -2.01 -5.75 5.32
N LYS A 13 -0.97 -5.17 5.93
CA LYS A 13 -0.63 -3.76 5.74
C LYS A 13 -0.27 -3.46 4.28
N LEU A 14 0.55 -4.30 3.65
CA LEU A 14 0.95 -4.12 2.25
C LEU A 14 -0.22 -4.28 1.27
N LEU A 15 -1.16 -5.18 1.55
CA LEU A 15 -2.39 -5.31 0.77
C LEU A 15 -3.27 -4.05 0.87
N ARG A 16 -3.40 -3.45 2.05
CA ARG A 16 -4.08 -2.16 2.21
C ARG A 16 -3.37 -1.06 1.44
N TYR A 17 -2.04 -1.01 1.51
CA TYR A 17 -1.23 -0.05 0.77
C TYR A 17 -1.44 -0.18 -0.74
N ARG A 18 -1.52 -1.42 -1.25
CA ARG A 18 -1.81 -1.69 -2.66
C ARG A 18 -3.18 -1.13 -3.06
N ALA A 19 -4.24 -1.41 -2.30
CA ALA A 19 -5.59 -0.90 -2.61
C ALA A 19 -5.65 0.63 -2.62
N ILE A 20 -4.95 1.28 -1.68
CA ILE A 20 -4.82 2.74 -1.63
C ILE A 20 -4.08 3.27 -2.86
N LEU A 21 -2.96 2.64 -3.24
CA LEU A 21 -2.17 3.02 -4.41
C LEU A 21 -2.98 2.87 -5.70
N GLU A 22 -3.75 1.79 -5.85
CA GLU A 22 -4.64 1.57 -6.99
C GLU A 22 -5.70 2.69 -7.10
N THR A 23 -6.32 3.09 -5.98
CA THR A 23 -7.27 4.22 -5.94
C THR A 23 -6.59 5.52 -6.36
N TYR A 24 -5.36 5.78 -5.88
CA TYR A 24 -4.60 6.96 -6.28
C TYR A 24 -4.28 6.96 -7.77
N LEU A 25 -3.79 5.84 -8.31
CA LEU A 25 -3.38 5.71 -9.70
C LEU A 25 -4.56 5.82 -10.69
N GLN A 26 -5.76 5.37 -10.30
CA GLN A 26 -6.97 5.54 -11.13
C GLN A 26 -7.30 7.01 -11.42
N HIS A 27 -6.92 7.93 -10.52
CA HIS A 27 -7.25 9.34 -10.63
C HIS A 27 -6.02 10.24 -10.84
N LYS A 28 -4.81 9.67 -10.80
CA LYS A 28 -3.58 10.43 -11.04
C LYS A 28 -3.37 10.62 -12.54
N THR A 29 -3.62 11.83 -13.01
CA THR A 29 -3.20 12.32 -14.33
C THR A 29 -2.09 13.35 -14.18
N GLU A 30 -1.40 13.71 -15.27
CA GLU A 30 -0.33 14.72 -15.25
C GLU A 30 -0.84 16.08 -14.71
N ASP A 31 -2.07 16.45 -15.07
CA ASP A 31 -2.67 17.76 -14.75
C ASP A 31 -3.25 17.87 -13.33
N ILE A 32 -3.53 16.74 -12.66
CA ILE A 32 -4.16 16.76 -11.34
C ILE A 32 -3.07 16.78 -10.25
N PRO A 33 -3.03 17.81 -9.38
CA PRO A 33 -2.07 17.86 -8.29
C PRO A 33 -2.28 16.71 -7.31
N PHE A 34 -1.17 16.19 -6.78
CA PHE A 34 -1.17 15.10 -5.79
C PHE A 34 -2.15 15.32 -4.63
N ALA A 35 -2.15 16.51 -4.04
CA ALA A 35 -3.04 16.85 -2.92
C ALA A 35 -4.52 16.86 -3.30
N VAL A 36 -4.85 17.15 -4.56
CA VAL A 36 -6.23 17.09 -5.08
C VAL A 36 -6.67 15.63 -5.20
N VAL A 37 -5.81 14.75 -5.74
CA VAL A 37 -6.11 13.32 -5.80
C VAL A 37 -6.35 12.75 -4.41
N TRP A 38 -5.46 13.09 -3.46
CA TRP A 38 -5.59 12.69 -2.07
C TRP A 38 -6.92 13.14 -1.46
N ARG A 39 -7.22 14.44 -1.52
CA ARG A 39 -8.40 15.03 -0.87
C ARG A 39 -9.72 14.54 -1.47
N LYS A 40 -9.79 14.39 -2.80
CA LYS A 40 -11.04 14.07 -3.51
C LYS A 40 -11.32 12.59 -3.64
N TYR A 41 -10.29 11.74 -3.74
CA TYR A 41 -10.48 10.33 -4.10
C TYR A 41 -9.91 9.35 -3.08
N VAL A 42 -8.75 9.66 -2.48
CA VAL A 42 -8.10 8.73 -1.54
C VAL A 42 -8.65 8.87 -0.12
N TYR A 43 -8.67 10.08 0.43
CA TYR A 43 -9.09 10.34 1.81
C TYR A 43 -10.54 9.92 2.09
N PRO A 44 -11.53 10.18 1.22
CA PRO A 44 -12.92 9.80 1.48
C PRO A 44 -13.16 8.29 1.56
N VAL A 45 -12.26 7.47 0.99
CA VAL A 45 -12.38 6.01 0.94
C VAL A 45 -11.51 5.34 2.01
N HIS A 46 -10.26 5.80 2.15
CA HIS A 46 -9.24 5.11 2.94
C HIS A 46 -8.87 5.83 4.25
N PHE A 47 -9.33 7.07 4.46
CA PHE A 47 -9.13 7.85 5.69
C PHE A 47 -7.67 7.96 6.16
N ILE A 48 -6.73 8.08 5.20
CA ILE A 48 -5.30 8.21 5.50
C ILE A 48 -4.80 9.66 5.36
N SER A 49 -3.74 9.99 6.10
CA SER A 49 -3.07 11.27 5.93
C SER A 49 -2.38 11.39 4.57
N ILE A 50 -2.16 12.62 4.11
CA ILE A 50 -1.40 12.88 2.88
C ILE A 50 0.05 12.37 2.96
N GLY A 51 0.67 12.44 4.15
CA GLY A 51 2.02 11.91 4.39
C GLY A 51 2.06 10.38 4.29
N THR A 52 1.02 9.71 4.79
CA THR A 52 0.86 8.26 4.63
C THR A 52 0.77 7.88 3.15
N LEU A 53 0.03 8.65 2.33
CA LEU A 53 -0.05 8.38 0.89
C LEU A 53 1.30 8.53 0.19
N ARG A 54 2.11 9.55 0.56
CA ARG A 54 3.48 9.67 0.03
C ARG A 54 4.32 8.44 0.36
N ASN A 55 4.32 8.03 1.63
CA ASN A 55 5.04 6.83 2.06
C ASN A 55 4.58 5.58 1.30
N ILE A 56 3.28 5.45 1.00
CA ILE A 56 2.73 4.33 0.23
C ILE A 56 3.28 4.31 -1.20
N ILE A 57 3.36 5.47 -1.87
CA ILE A 57 3.88 5.60 -3.23
C ILE A 57 5.36 5.18 -3.27
N ASP A 58 6.13 5.57 -2.27
CA ASP A 58 7.57 5.23 -2.20
C ASP A 58 7.83 3.80 -1.71
N THR A 59 6.79 3.09 -1.22
CA THR A 59 6.94 1.72 -0.71
C THR A 59 7.02 0.72 -1.87
N PRO A 60 8.02 -0.18 -1.93
CA PRO A 60 8.10 -1.23 -2.95
C PRO A 60 7.14 -2.39 -2.63
N ILE A 61 5.83 -2.12 -2.68
CA ILE A 61 4.77 -3.01 -2.18
C ILE A 61 4.82 -4.40 -2.81
N ASN A 62 4.89 -4.48 -4.14
CA ASN A 62 4.88 -5.77 -4.86
C ASN A 62 6.11 -6.63 -4.54
N LYS A 63 7.28 -5.99 -4.37
CA LYS A 63 8.51 -6.70 -3.99
C LYS A 63 8.39 -7.27 -2.58
N GLN A 64 7.95 -6.47 -1.60
CA GLN A 64 7.81 -6.91 -0.22
C GLN A 64 6.73 -8.00 -0.05
N LEU A 65 5.62 -7.91 -0.80
CA LEU A 65 4.60 -8.96 -0.82
C LEU A 65 5.18 -10.28 -1.32
N LYS A 66 5.93 -10.25 -2.44
CA LYS A 66 6.57 -11.44 -3.00
C LYS A 66 7.57 -12.07 -2.03
N GLU A 67 8.35 -11.25 -1.31
CA GLU A 67 9.29 -11.73 -0.29
C GLU A 67 8.57 -12.45 0.86
N ILE A 68 7.46 -11.88 1.35
CA ILE A 68 6.65 -12.48 2.43
C ILE A 68 5.94 -13.76 1.96
N ASP A 69 5.37 -13.75 0.76
CA ASP A 69 4.70 -14.92 0.19
C ASP A 69 5.70 -16.07 -0.03
N ASN A 70 6.89 -15.77 -0.56
CA ASN A 70 7.97 -16.77 -0.69
C ASN A 70 8.37 -17.34 0.67
N GLN A 71 8.57 -16.47 1.67
CA GLN A 71 8.90 -16.91 3.03
C GLN A 71 7.78 -17.76 3.64
N THR A 72 6.51 -17.51 3.32
CA THR A 72 5.40 -18.31 3.82
C THR A 72 5.37 -19.68 3.13
N SER A 73 5.51 -19.72 1.80
CA SER A 73 5.50 -20.96 1.00
C SER A 73 6.66 -21.91 1.26
N LEU A 74 7.77 -21.43 1.84
CA LEU A 74 8.92 -22.25 2.23
C LEU A 74 8.66 -23.10 3.50
N PHE A 75 7.52 -22.91 4.16
CA PHE A 75 7.14 -23.63 5.37
C PHE A 75 5.76 -24.30 5.28
N ASP A 76 5.18 -24.36 4.08
CA ASP A 76 3.99 -25.14 3.72
C ASP A 76 4.42 -26.48 3.10
#